data_AF-A0A2M9Y4T4-F1
#
_entry.id   AF-A0A2M9Y4T4-F1
#
_cell.length_a   1.000
_cell.length_b   1.000
_cell.length_c   1.000
_cell.angle_alpha   90.00
_cell.angle_beta   90.00
_cell.angle_gamma   90.00
#
_symmetry.space_group_name_H-M   'P 1'
#
loop_
_entity.id
_entity.type
_entity.pdbx_description
1 polymer ?
#
loop_
_entity_poly.entity_id
_entity_poly.type
_entity_poly.pdbx_seq_one_letter_code
_entity_poly.pdbx_strand_id
1 'polypeptide(L)'
;MKFMLFYFLLIFLNCTDQKDFCMESVRRKGGSLEGEAKSLCLGYLVLDNSVRINEERGRPSSATRFIADQNLVGCLYKTIEERKCEKKSEYVPHFGY
;
A
#
# COMPACT_ATOMS: atom_id res chain seq x y z
N MET A 1 24.64 36.43 -6.18
CA MET A 1 23.20 36.14 -5.97
C MET A 1 22.61 35.13 -6.98
N LYS A 2 22.94 35.18 -8.28
CA LYS A 2 22.41 34.21 -9.27
C LYS A 2 22.75 32.73 -8.97
N PHE A 3 23.93 32.44 -8.42
CA PHE A 3 24.35 31.06 -8.07
C PHE A 3 23.60 30.48 -6.84
N MET A 4 23.24 31.32 -5.87
CA MET A 4 22.47 30.91 -4.69
C MET A 4 21.02 30.51 -5.04
N LEU A 5 20.41 31.24 -5.99
CA LEU A 5 19.07 30.93 -6.50
C LEU A 5 19.03 29.58 -7.22
N PHE A 6 20.07 29.25 -7.98
CA PHE A 6 20.18 27.95 -8.67
C PHE A 6 20.31 26.77 -7.69
N TYR A 7 21.09 26.95 -6.62
CA TYR A 7 21.23 25.92 -5.57
C TYR A 7 19.93 25.72 -4.79
N PHE A 8 19.19 26.80 -4.51
CA PHE A 8 17.89 26.74 -3.86
C PHE A 8 16.86 25.99 -4.74
N LEU A 9 16.87 26.22 -6.06
CA LEU A 9 16.04 25.49 -7.03
C LEU A 9 16.36 23.99 -7.11
N LEU A 10 17.63 23.60 -7.03
CA LEU A 10 18.05 22.19 -7.02
C LEU A 10 17.59 21.43 -5.77
N ILE A 11 17.45 22.11 -4.63
CA ILE A 11 16.95 21.50 -3.40
C ILE A 11 15.45 21.15 -3.52
N PHE A 12 14.65 22.02 -4.16
CA PHE A 12 13.22 21.74 -4.40
C PHE A 12 12.99 20.65 -5.46
N LEU A 13 13.91 20.46 -6.41
CA LEU A 13 13.77 19.45 -7.46
C LEU A 13 13.87 17.99 -6.96
N ASN A 14 14.41 17.77 -5.76
CA ASN A 14 14.51 16.44 -5.13
C ASN A 14 13.54 16.25 -3.94
N CYS A 15 12.60 17.17 -3.73
CA CYS A 15 11.60 17.01 -2.68
C CYS A 15 10.49 16.06 -3.13
N THR A 16 10.36 14.91 -2.46
CA THR A 16 9.11 14.14 -2.48
C THR A 16 8.04 14.93 -1.73
N ASP A 17 6.82 14.99 -2.24
CA ASP A 17 5.72 15.62 -1.52
C ASP A 17 5.22 14.74 -0.36
N GLN A 18 4.39 15.31 0.50
CA GLN A 18 3.88 14.62 1.69
C GLN A 18 3.03 13.39 1.36
N LYS A 19 2.32 13.38 0.23
CA LYS A 19 1.48 12.26 -0.18
C LYS A 19 2.33 11.12 -0.71
N ASP A 20 3.27 11.41 -1.61
CA ASP A 20 4.17 10.40 -2.20
C ASP A 20 5.04 9.73 -1.13
N PHE A 21 5.64 10.51 -0.22
CA PHE A 21 6.41 9.96 0.90
C PHE A 21 5.55 9.04 1.79
N CYS A 22 4.31 9.46 2.08
CA CYS A 22 3.38 8.66 2.88
C CYS A 22 3.05 7.34 2.19
N MET A 23 2.70 7.37 0.89
CA MET A 23 2.38 6.19 0.10
C MET A 23 3.56 5.20 0.07
N GLU A 24 4.77 5.70 -0.13
CA GLU A 24 5.99 4.88 -0.13
C GLU A 24 6.26 4.26 1.24
N SER A 25 6.04 5.02 2.32
CA SER A 25 6.14 4.50 3.69
C SER A 25 5.13 3.40 3.96
N VAL A 26 3.88 3.58 3.51
CA VAL A 26 2.82 2.56 3.61
C VAL A 26 3.18 1.31 2.82
N ARG A 27 3.76 1.44 1.62
CA ARG A 27 4.26 0.27 0.86
C ARG A 27 5.33 -0.50 1.62
N ARG A 28 6.33 0.20 2.18
CA ARG A 28 7.46 -0.41 2.90
C ARG A 28 7.09 -0.97 4.28
N LYS A 29 6.15 -0.35 4.99
CA LYS A 29 5.67 -0.85 6.29
C LYS A 29 4.67 -1.99 6.08
N GLY A 30 5.13 -3.23 6.12
CA GLY A 30 4.24 -4.39 5.95
C GLY A 30 4.78 -5.74 6.43
N GLY A 31 6.09 -5.93 6.54
CA GLY A 31 6.65 -7.25 6.87
C GLY A 31 6.09 -8.32 5.92
N SER A 32 5.45 -9.35 6.47
CA SER A 32 4.81 -10.46 5.72
C SER A 32 3.63 -10.06 4.82
N LEU A 33 3.09 -8.83 4.95
CA LEU A 33 2.00 -8.30 4.13
C LEU A 33 2.57 -7.33 3.10
N GLU A 34 3.51 -7.84 2.30
CA GLU A 34 4.17 -7.11 1.24
C GLU A 34 3.21 -6.97 0.04
N GLY A 35 2.99 -5.74 -0.42
CA GLY A 35 2.06 -5.45 -1.52
C GLY A 35 1.17 -4.25 -1.27
N GLU A 36 0.68 -3.66 -2.37
CA GLU A 36 -0.33 -2.60 -2.36
C GLU A 36 -1.67 -3.14 -1.87
N ALA A 37 -2.51 -2.29 -1.27
CA ALA A 37 -3.81 -2.71 -0.78
C ALA A 37 -4.61 -3.43 -1.88
N LYS A 38 -4.61 -2.87 -3.09
CA LYS A 38 -5.28 -3.44 -4.26
C LYS A 38 -4.86 -4.88 -4.56
N SER A 39 -3.57 -5.19 -4.47
CA SER A 39 -3.05 -6.54 -4.72
C SER A 39 -3.57 -7.52 -3.67
N LEU A 40 -3.51 -7.13 -2.39
CA LEU A 40 -3.99 -7.96 -1.27
C LEU A 40 -5.52 -8.19 -1.37
N CYS A 41 -6.28 -7.14 -1.71
CA CYS A 41 -7.73 -7.25 -1.89
C CYS A 41 -8.10 -8.18 -3.06
N LEU A 42 -7.40 -8.08 -4.18
CA LEU A 42 -7.56 -8.99 -5.31
C LEU A 42 -7.18 -10.42 -4.93
N GLY A 43 -6.09 -10.60 -4.20
CA GLY A 43 -5.65 -11.89 -3.66
C GLY A 43 -6.72 -12.54 -2.79
N TYR A 44 -7.34 -11.77 -1.88
CA TYR A 44 -8.48 -12.25 -1.09
C TYR A 44 -9.64 -12.71 -1.99
N LEU A 45 -10.10 -11.88 -2.93
CA LEU A 45 -11.23 -12.22 -3.80
C LEU A 45 -11.00 -13.50 -4.61
N VAL A 46 -9.78 -13.67 -5.13
CA VAL A 46 -9.41 -14.88 -5.89
C VAL A 46 -9.37 -16.11 -4.99
N LEU A 47 -8.78 -16.01 -3.80
CA LEU A 47 -8.68 -17.13 -2.87
C LEU A 47 -10.03 -17.51 -2.27
N ASP A 48 -10.87 -16.53 -1.92
CA ASP A 48 -12.23 -16.76 -1.44
C ASP A 48 -13.07 -17.49 -2.50
N ASN A 49 -12.96 -17.08 -3.77
CA ASN A 49 -13.62 -17.79 -4.86
C ASN A 49 -13.09 -19.23 -5.01
N SER A 50 -11.78 -19.45 -4.83
CA SER A 50 -11.18 -20.78 -4.84
C SER A 50 -11.66 -21.65 -3.66
N VAL A 51 -11.79 -21.06 -2.46
CA VAL A 51 -12.36 -21.72 -1.28
C VAL A 51 -13.78 -22.16 -1.58
N ARG A 52 -14.63 -21.26 -2.11
CA ARG A 52 -16.01 -21.57 -2.48
C ARG A 52 -16.09 -22.73 -3.47
N ILE A 53 -15.32 -22.70 -4.55
CA ILE A 53 -15.29 -23.77 -5.56
C ILE A 53 -14.85 -25.11 -4.95
N ASN A 54 -13.87 -25.10 -4.03
CA ASN A 54 -13.42 -26.32 -3.37
C ASN A 54 -14.49 -26.89 -2.43
N GLU A 55 -15.16 -26.03 -1.66
CA GLU A 55 -16.26 -26.45 -0.77
C GLU A 55 -17.44 -27.03 -1.56
N GLU A 56 -17.83 -26.41 -2.67
CA GLU A 56 -18.84 -26.94 -3.60
C GLU A 56 -18.47 -28.32 -4.17
N ARG A 57 -17.17 -28.59 -4.31
CA ARG A 57 -16.62 -29.89 -4.77
C ARG A 57 -16.35 -30.87 -3.63
N GLY A 58 -16.73 -30.54 -2.39
CA GLY A 58 -16.47 -31.38 -1.21
C GLY A 58 -14.99 -31.53 -0.87
N ARG A 59 -14.13 -30.62 -1.31
CA ARG A 59 -12.69 -30.63 -1.06
C ARG A 59 -12.33 -29.75 0.13
N PRO A 60 -11.35 -30.15 0.96
CA PRO A 60 -10.87 -29.32 2.05
C PRO A 60 -10.22 -28.04 1.52
N SER A 61 -10.51 -26.91 2.16
CA SER A 61 -10.08 -25.57 1.73
C SER A 61 -9.46 -24.75 2.88
N SER A 62 -9.16 -25.37 4.02
CA SER A 62 -8.72 -24.70 5.25
C SER A 62 -7.46 -23.85 5.07
N ALA A 63 -6.43 -24.39 4.40
CA ALA A 63 -5.20 -23.65 4.11
C ALA A 63 -5.45 -22.45 3.18
N THR A 64 -6.25 -22.63 2.13
CA THR A 64 -6.62 -21.55 1.20
C THR A 64 -7.44 -20.48 1.92
N ARG A 65 -8.34 -20.87 2.82
CA ARG A 65 -9.13 -19.96 3.65
C ARG A 65 -8.23 -19.14 4.59
N PHE A 66 -7.27 -19.78 5.25
CA PHE A 66 -6.30 -19.07 6.09
C PHE A 66 -5.52 -18.01 5.31
N ILE A 67 -5.06 -18.33 4.10
CA ILE A 67 -4.35 -17.36 3.24
C ILE A 67 -5.31 -16.26 2.75
N ALA A 68 -6.56 -16.61 2.44
CA ALA A 68 -7.59 -15.63 2.08
C ALA A 68 -7.81 -14.63 3.23
N ASP A 69 -7.94 -15.11 4.46
CA ASP A 69 -8.13 -14.28 5.65
C ASP A 69 -6.93 -13.36 5.89
N GLN A 70 -5.69 -13.85 5.72
CA GLN A 70 -4.49 -13.01 5.79
C GLN A 70 -4.50 -11.89 4.73
N ASN A 71 -4.88 -12.21 3.49
CA ASN A 71 -5.00 -11.23 2.43
C ASN A 71 -6.12 -10.21 2.69
N LEU A 72 -7.23 -10.64 3.30
CA LEU A 72 -8.32 -9.74 3.70
C LEU A 72 -7.85 -8.75 4.77
N VAL A 73 -7.18 -9.24 5.81
CA VAL A 73 -6.64 -8.37 6.87
C VAL A 73 -5.61 -7.40 6.30
N GLY A 74 -4.71 -7.88 5.44
CA GLY A 74 -3.72 -7.03 4.76
C GLY A 74 -4.37 -5.97 3.87
N CYS A 75 -5.37 -6.37 3.07
CA CYS A 75 -6.19 -5.47 2.25
C CYS A 75 -6.79 -4.35 3.10
N LEU A 76 -7.55 -4.70 4.15
CA LEU A 76 -8.22 -3.72 5.01
C LEU A 76 -7.23 -2.76 5.66
N TYR A 77 -6.15 -3.29 6.25
CA TYR A 77 -5.13 -2.49 6.91
C TYR A 77 -4.46 -1.51 5.92
N LYS A 78 -3.98 -2.00 4.78
CA LYS A 78 -3.31 -1.17 3.77
C LYS A 78 -4.26 -0.15 3.16
N THR A 79 -5.52 -0.50 2.87
CA THR A 79 -6.51 0.45 2.37
C THR A 79 -6.73 1.61 3.35
N ILE A 80 -6.79 1.32 4.66
CA ILE A 80 -6.92 2.37 5.67
C ILE A 80 -5.70 3.29 5.67
N GLU A 81 -4.50 2.73 5.59
CA GLU A 81 -3.26 3.51 5.56
C GLU A 81 -3.11 4.34 4.26
N GLU A 82 -3.37 3.74 3.09
CA GLU A 82 -3.36 4.45 1.80
C GLU A 82 -4.37 5.60 1.80
N ARG A 83 -5.58 5.40 2.34
CA ARG A 83 -6.58 6.47 2.47
C ARG A 83 -6.14 7.60 3.40
N LYS A 84 -5.31 7.33 4.42
CA LYS A 84 -4.71 8.40 5.24
C LYS A 84 -3.71 9.21 4.42
N CYS A 85 -2.97 8.57 3.52
CA CYS A 85 -2.02 9.23 2.62
C CYS A 85 -2.73 10.02 1.51
N GLU A 86 -3.85 9.54 0.97
CA GLU A 86 -4.65 10.27 -0.03
C GLU A 86 -5.12 11.64 0.45
N LYS A 87 -5.25 11.83 1.77
CA LYS A 87 -5.62 13.11 2.40
C LYS A 87 -4.44 14.07 2.58
N LYS A 88 -3.21 13.66 2.25
CA LYS A 88 -2.00 14.50 2.32
C LYS A 88 -1.89 15.37 1.07
N SER A 89 -1.20 16.50 1.20
CA SER A 89 -1.02 17.45 0.12
C SER A 89 0.09 17.01 -0.83
N GLU A 90 -0.21 17.04 -2.13
CA GLU A 90 0.77 16.90 -3.23
C GLU A 90 1.60 18.18 -3.44
N TYR A 91 1.14 19.31 -2.89
CA TYR A 91 1.77 20.63 -3.09
C TYR A 91 2.70 21.03 -1.94
N VAL A 92 2.70 20.26 -0.85
CA VAL A 92 3.58 20.53 0.29
C VAL A 92 4.72 19.51 0.26
N PRO A 93 5.98 19.96 0.18
CA PRO A 93 7.11 19.06 0.24
C PRO A 93 7.18 18.35 1.60
N HIS A 94 7.63 17.10 1.61
CA HIS A 94 7.98 16.42 2.85
C HIS A 94 9.27 16.99 3.43
N PHE A 95 9.26 17.35 4.71
CA PHE A 95 10.44 17.80 5.45
C PHE A 95 10.77 16.77 6.52
N GLY A 96 11.80 15.94 6.33
CA GLY A 96 12.22 14.91 7.28
C GLY A 96 12.63 13.58 6.65
N TYR A 97 12.98 12.62 7.52
CA TYR A 97 13.25 11.19 7.21
C TYR A 97 12.32 10.31 8.05
#